data_AF-A0A2J4Q3X3-F1
#
_entry.id   AF-A0A2J4Q3X3-F1
#
_cell.length_a   1.000
_cell.length_b   1.000
_cell.length_c   1.000
_cell.angle_alpha   90.00
_cell.angle_beta   90.00
_cell.angle_gamma   90.00
#
_symmetry.space_group_name_H-M   'P 1'
#
loop_
_entity.id
_entity.type
_entity.pdbx_description
1 polymer ?
#
loop_
_entity_poly.entity_id
_entity_poly.type
_entity_poly.pdbx_seq_one_letter_code
_entity_poly.pdbx_strand_id
1 'polypeptide(L)'
;GHYRPSRALIAVDHIAEDGTLSVRQEASARLLSEAVAQSERVIAVVAHRPVYGDKRYAIGDLQQISGIVTPQVVAAEYHARLLAAGMTNSYTNNECLTWLNPALQKAK
;
A
#
# COMPACT_ATOMS: atom_id res chain seq x y z
N GLY A 1 -6.12 -0.23 -27.01
CA GLY A 1 -6.83 -0.45 -25.75
C GLY A 1 -6.07 0.27 -24.66
N HIS A 2 -6.74 1.08 -23.83
CA HIS A 2 -6.09 1.74 -22.71
C HIS A 2 -5.67 0.69 -21.67
N TYR A 3 -4.44 0.78 -21.17
CA TYR A 3 -3.94 -0.07 -20.10
C TYR A 3 -4.81 0.12 -18.85
N ARG A 4 -5.61 -0.89 -18.51
CA ARG A 4 -6.49 -0.95 -17.32
C ARG A 4 -6.42 -2.35 -16.73
N PRO A 5 -5.35 -2.67 -15.99
CA PRO A 5 -5.25 -3.95 -15.32
C PRO A 5 -6.39 -4.07 -14.29
N SER A 6 -6.99 -5.25 -14.15
CA SER A 6 -7.96 -5.47 -13.06
C SER A 6 -7.28 -5.48 -11.69
N ARG A 7 -5.98 -5.83 -11.65
CA ARG A 7 -5.21 -5.95 -10.41
C ARG A 7 -3.77 -5.47 -10.59
N ALA A 8 -3.24 -4.82 -9.56
CA ALA A 8 -1.82 -4.51 -9.45
C ALA A 8 -1.24 -4.96 -8.11
N LEU A 9 0.02 -5.37 -8.14
CA LEU A 9 0.87 -5.59 -6.96
C LEU A 9 2.02 -4.59 -7.04
N ILE A 10 2.14 -3.70 -6.06
CA ILE A 10 3.11 -2.60 -6.07
C ILE A 10 4.03 -2.66 -4.85
N ALA A 11 5.27 -2.22 -5.00
CA ALA A 11 6.17 -1.99 -3.87
C ALA A 11 6.04 -0.54 -3.37
N VAL A 12 5.98 -0.36 -2.06
CA VAL A 12 5.87 0.94 -1.41
C VAL A 12 6.99 1.08 -0.39
N ASP A 13 7.73 2.19 -0.44
CA ASP A 13 8.82 2.44 0.51
C ASP A 13 8.30 3.06 1.81
N HIS A 14 7.22 3.85 1.76
CA HIS A 14 6.71 4.55 2.94
C HIS A 14 5.21 4.88 2.85
N ILE A 15 4.50 4.71 3.97
CA ILE A 15 3.14 5.21 4.21
C ILE A 15 3.23 6.38 5.20
N ALA A 16 2.87 7.58 4.79
CA ALA A 16 2.84 8.75 5.67
C ALA A 16 1.70 8.68 6.69
N GLU A 17 1.74 9.57 7.69
CA GLU A 17 0.73 9.62 8.75
C GLU A 17 -0.67 9.95 8.23
N ASP A 18 -0.75 10.72 7.14
CA ASP A 18 -1.98 11.05 6.44
C ASP A 18 -2.49 9.94 5.49
N GLY A 19 -1.74 8.84 5.33
CA GLY A 19 -2.06 7.75 4.41
C GLY A 19 -1.33 7.82 3.06
N THR A 20 -0.57 8.88 2.76
CA THR A 20 0.13 9.01 1.49
C THR A 20 1.16 7.89 1.30
N LEU A 21 1.05 7.15 0.20
CA LEU A 21 1.99 6.13 -0.23
C LEU A 21 3.08 6.75 -1.09
N SER A 22 4.33 6.34 -0.88
CA SER A 22 5.45 6.91 -1.61
C SER A 22 6.59 5.92 -1.87
N VAL A 23 7.38 6.22 -2.89
CA VAL A 23 8.60 5.49 -3.27
C VAL A 23 9.79 6.44 -3.39
N ARG A 24 11.01 5.88 -3.31
CA ARG A 24 12.27 6.64 -3.38
C ARG A 24 12.66 7.05 -4.81
N GLN A 25 12.21 6.30 -5.82
CA GLN A 25 12.60 6.53 -7.21
C GLN A 25 11.50 7.26 -7.99
N GLU A 26 11.82 8.44 -8.51
CA GLU A 26 10.89 9.29 -9.29
C GLU A 26 10.32 8.58 -10.52
N ALA A 27 11.19 7.90 -11.28
CA ALA A 27 10.78 7.18 -12.49
C ALA A 27 9.77 6.07 -12.18
N SER A 28 9.95 5.37 -11.05
CA SER A 28 9.00 4.35 -10.59
C SER A 28 7.69 4.97 -10.11
N ALA A 29 7.76 6.14 -9.46
CA ALA A 29 6.58 6.78 -8.89
C ALA A 29 5.49 7.07 -9.92
N ARG A 30 5.89 7.51 -11.12
CA ARG A 30 4.95 7.75 -12.23
C ARG A 30 4.22 6.49 -12.68
N LEU A 31 4.94 5.39 -12.89
CA LEU A 31 4.33 4.14 -13.35
C LEU A 31 3.43 3.53 -12.27
N LEU A 32 3.86 3.62 -11.01
CA LEU A 32 3.11 3.10 -9.88
C LEU A 32 1.85 3.94 -9.60
N SER A 33 1.90 5.26 -9.77
CA SER A 33 0.71 6.11 -9.63
C SER A 33 -0.32 5.84 -10.72
N GLU A 34 0.11 5.59 -11.96
CA GLU A 34 -0.77 5.13 -13.03
C GLU A 34 -1.39 3.77 -12.71
N ALA A 35 -0.60 2.83 -12.17
CA ALA A 35 -1.11 1.53 -11.74
C ALA A 35 -2.14 1.66 -10.60
N VAL A 36 -1.90 2.54 -9.61
CA VAL A 36 -2.84 2.81 -8.51
C VAL A 36 -4.14 3.41 -9.04
N ALA A 37 -4.06 4.35 -9.99
CA ALA A 37 -5.23 5.04 -10.52
C ALA A 37 -6.10 4.17 -11.46
N GLN A 38 -5.49 3.26 -12.21
CA GLN A 38 -6.19 2.49 -13.26
C GLN A 38 -6.65 1.10 -12.82
N SER A 39 -6.12 0.58 -11.70
CA SER A 39 -6.44 -0.78 -11.25
C SER A 39 -7.68 -0.82 -10.38
N GLU A 40 -8.54 -1.81 -10.60
CA GLU A 40 -9.71 -2.04 -9.73
C GLU A 40 -9.29 -2.49 -8.32
N ARG A 41 -8.21 -3.28 -8.22
CA ARG A 41 -7.64 -3.72 -6.94
C ARG A 41 -6.13 -3.58 -6.92
N VAL A 42 -5.62 -2.93 -5.88
CA VAL A 42 -4.19 -2.77 -5.68
C VAL A 42 -3.79 -3.41 -4.36
N ILE A 43 -2.78 -4.27 -4.41
CA ILE A 43 -2.10 -4.78 -3.21
C ILE A 43 -0.74 -4.11 -3.13
N ALA A 44 -0.42 -3.53 -1.98
CA ALA A 44 0.87 -2.91 -1.73
C ALA A 44 1.76 -3.81 -0.86
N VAL A 45 3.02 -3.94 -1.22
CA VAL A 45 4.05 -4.59 -0.42
C VAL A 45 4.87 -3.52 0.28
N VAL A 46 4.91 -3.57 1.61
CA VAL A 46 5.68 -2.64 2.45
C VAL A 46 6.70 -3.45 3.24
N ALA A 47 7.92 -3.51 2.73
CA ALA A 47 8.96 -4.39 3.26
C ALA A 47 9.89 -3.73 4.30
N HIS A 48 9.83 -2.39 4.42
CA HIS A 48 10.79 -1.62 5.22
C HIS A 48 10.07 -0.79 6.27
N ARG A 49 10.76 -0.58 7.41
CA ARG A 49 10.31 0.36 8.45
C ARG A 49 10.31 1.79 7.90
N PRO A 50 9.53 2.70 8.51
CA PRO A 50 9.61 4.12 8.17
C PRO A 50 11.04 4.63 8.37
N VAL A 51 11.63 5.16 7.31
CA VAL A 51 12.84 5.99 7.40
C VAL A 51 12.40 7.43 7.31
N TYR A 52 12.90 8.33 8.14
CA TYR A 52 12.53 9.75 8.08
C TYR A 52 13.65 10.57 7.44
N GLY A 53 13.29 11.63 6.72
CA GLY A 53 14.26 12.55 6.10
C GLY A 53 14.65 12.26 4.65
N ASP A 54 14.30 11.11 4.07
CA ASP A 54 14.55 10.85 2.65
C ASP A 54 13.57 11.58 1.74
N LYS A 55 14.06 12.05 0.59
CA LYS A 55 13.19 12.47 -0.51
C LYS A 55 12.38 11.29 -1.03
N ARG A 56 11.07 11.48 -1.16
CA ARG A 56 10.14 10.48 -1.71
C ARG A 56 9.13 11.12 -2.65
N TYR A 57 8.53 10.27 -3.46
CA TYR A 57 7.59 10.63 -4.51
C TYR A 57 6.27 9.91 -4.26
N ALA A 58 5.19 10.65 -4.16
CA ALA A 58 3.86 10.12 -3.89
C ALA A 58 3.36 9.27 -5.07
N ILE A 59 2.68 8.17 -4.76
CA ILE A 59 2.11 7.25 -5.75
C ILE A 59 0.61 7.00 -5.56
N GLY A 60 0.03 7.44 -4.45
CA GLY A 60 -1.38 7.25 -4.14
C GLY A 60 -1.67 7.34 -2.65
N ASP A 61 -2.88 6.98 -2.27
CA ASP A 61 -3.34 7.00 -0.88
C ASP A 61 -3.69 5.61 -0.38
N LEU A 62 -3.49 5.38 0.93
CA LEU A 62 -3.79 4.13 1.61
C LEU A 62 -5.25 3.68 1.43
N GLN A 63 -6.22 4.60 1.33
CA GLN A 63 -7.62 4.29 1.09
C GLN A 63 -7.89 3.66 -0.28
N GLN A 64 -6.99 3.85 -1.26
CA GLN A 64 -7.10 3.26 -2.59
C GLN A 64 -6.56 1.82 -2.64
N ILE A 65 -5.94 1.35 -1.55
CA ILE A 65 -5.28 0.04 -1.49
C ILE A 65 -6.22 -1.01 -0.95
N SER A 66 -6.43 -2.07 -1.73
CA SER A 66 -7.27 -3.20 -1.36
C SER A 66 -6.63 -4.08 -0.28
N GLY A 67 -5.29 -4.15 -0.25
CA GLY A 67 -4.58 -4.81 0.84
C GLY A 67 -3.09 -4.49 0.91
N ILE A 68 -2.49 -4.70 2.08
CA ILE A 68 -1.06 -4.54 2.34
C ILE A 68 -0.47 -5.86 2.79
N VAL A 69 0.67 -6.23 2.21
CA VAL A 69 1.49 -7.36 2.63
C VAL A 69 2.77 -6.80 3.24
N THR A 70 3.06 -7.15 4.49
CA THR A 70 4.20 -6.56 5.21
C THR A 70 4.73 -7.50 6.31
N PRO A 71 6.05 -7.54 6.56
CA PRO A 71 6.61 -8.27 7.69
C PRO A 71 6.00 -7.81 9.02
N GLN A 72 5.81 -8.70 10.00
CA GLN A 72 5.18 -8.34 11.28
C GLN A 72 5.88 -7.17 11.99
N VAL A 73 7.22 -7.14 11.96
CA VAL A 73 8.02 -6.06 12.57
C VAL A 73 7.84 -4.71 11.88
N VAL A 74 7.42 -4.70 10.61
CA VAL A 74 7.12 -3.48 9.86
C VAL A 74 5.65 -3.09 10.04
N ALA A 75 4.74 -4.07 10.09
CA ALA A 75 3.33 -3.85 10.38
C ALA A 75 3.11 -3.10 11.70
N ALA A 76 3.93 -3.39 12.72
CA ALA A 76 3.87 -2.72 14.01
C ALA A 76 4.12 -1.20 13.89
N GLU A 77 5.07 -0.79 13.05
CA GLU A 77 5.41 0.62 12.81
C GLU A 77 4.29 1.38 12.08
N TYR A 78 3.54 0.69 11.22
CA TYR A 78 2.43 1.27 10.45
C TYR A 78 1.05 1.05 11.07
N HIS A 79 0.96 0.33 12.19
CA HIS A 79 -0.30 -0.18 12.75
C HIS A 79 -1.37 0.90 12.92
N ALA A 80 -1.02 2.04 13.53
CA ALA A 80 -1.95 3.15 13.74
C ALA A 80 -2.47 3.73 12.42
N ARG A 81 -1.62 3.84 11.40
CA ARG A 81 -1.97 4.36 10.06
C ARG A 81 -2.92 3.40 9.33
N LEU A 82 -2.64 2.09 9.44
CA LEU A 82 -3.48 1.03 8.85
C LEU A 82 -4.87 0.98 9.49
N LEU A 83 -4.94 1.09 10.83
CA LEU A 83 -6.21 1.18 11.56
C LEU A 83 -6.98 2.46 11.22
N ALA A 84 -6.30 3.61 11.13
CA ALA A 84 -6.92 4.88 10.77
C ALA A 84 -7.55 4.85 9.36
N ALA A 85 -6.94 4.10 8.44
CA ALA A 85 -7.50 3.84 7.11
C ALA A 85 -8.59 2.75 7.08
N GLY A 86 -9.01 2.24 8.23
CA GLY A 86 -10.06 1.22 8.34
C GLY A 86 -9.64 -0.17 7.86
N MET A 87 -8.33 -0.44 7.75
CA MET A 87 -7.84 -1.75 7.35
C MET A 87 -7.92 -2.75 8.50
N THR A 88 -8.22 -4.00 8.16
CA THR A 88 -8.30 -5.11 9.11
C THR A 88 -7.18 -6.11 8.86
N ASN A 89 -6.50 -6.53 9.92
CA ASN A 89 -5.49 -7.58 9.82
C ASN A 89 -6.16 -8.94 9.53
N SER A 90 -5.82 -9.52 8.38
CA SER A 90 -6.12 -10.90 7.99
C SER A 90 -4.85 -11.71 8.17
N TYR A 91 -4.71 -12.33 9.34
CA TYR A 91 -3.52 -13.07 9.75
C TYR A 91 -3.13 -14.16 8.72
N THR A 92 -1.92 -14.08 8.16
CA THR A 92 -1.45 -14.97 7.07
C THR A 92 -0.31 -15.93 7.46
N ASN A 93 0.57 -15.56 8.39
CA ASN A 93 1.50 -16.44 9.12
C ASN A 93 2.26 -15.60 10.19
N ASN A 94 3.14 -16.23 10.97
CA ASN A 94 3.93 -15.56 12.03
C ASN A 94 4.94 -14.51 11.52
N GLU A 95 5.26 -14.44 10.23
CA GLU A 95 6.34 -13.60 9.72
C GLU A 95 5.83 -12.44 8.84
N CYS A 96 4.70 -12.64 8.17
CA CYS A 96 4.10 -11.70 7.23
C CYS A 96 2.59 -11.55 7.48
N LEU A 97 2.17 -10.31 7.67
CA LEU A 97 0.79 -9.94 7.89
C LEU A 97 0.17 -9.38 6.60
N THR A 98 -1.08 -9.74 6.37
CA THR A 98 -1.90 -9.17 5.32
C THR A 98 -2.97 -8.29 5.93
N TRP A 99 -2.98 -7.00 5.59
CA TRP A 99 -4.04 -6.07 5.96
C TRP A 99 -4.98 -5.90 4.78
N LEU A 100 -6.28 -6.00 5.00
CA LEU A 100 -7.28 -5.86 3.94
C LEU A 100 -8.11 -4.61 4.20
N ASN A 101 -8.42 -3.87 3.15
CA ASN A 101 -9.40 -2.79 3.20
C ASN A 101 -10.79 -3.37 2.92
N PRO A 102 -11.67 -3.54 3.92
CA PRO A 102 -12.96 -4.22 3.72
C PRO A 102 -13.88 -3.50 2.73
N ALA A 103 -13.76 -2.17 2.60
CA ALA A 103 -14.53 -1.38 1.66
C ALA A 103 -14.23 -1.78 0.20
N LEU A 104 -13.00 -2.23 -0.08
CA LEU A 104 -12.55 -2.63 -1.42
C LEU A 104 -12.61 -4.14 -1.67
N GLN A 105 -12.91 -4.96 -0.64
CA GLN A 105 -13.10 -6.40 -0.81
C GLN A 105 -14.47 -6.75 -1.38
N LYS A 106 -15.50 -5.93 -1.09
CA LYS A 106 -16.87 -6.13 -1.58
C LYS A 106 -17.07 -5.48 -2.95
N ALA A 107 -16.36 -5.97 -3.95
CA ALA A 107 -16.82 -5.84 -5.34
C ALA A 107 -17.37 -7.21 -5.75
N LYS A 108 -18.70 -7.32 -5.76
CA LYS A 108 -19.44 -8.34 -6.50
C LYS A 108 -20.20 -7.63 -7.60
#